data_AF-A0A2D9CLF4-F1
#
_entry.id   AF-A0A2D9CLF4-F1
#
_cell.length_a   1.000
_cell.length_b   1.000
_cell.length_c   1.000
_cell.angle_alpha   90.00
_cell.angle_beta   90.00
_cell.angle_gamma   90.00
#
_symmetry.space_group_name_H-M   'P 1'
#
loop_
_entity.id
_entity.type
_entity.pdbx_description
1 polymer ?
#
loop_
_entity_poly.entity_id
_entity_poly.type
_entity_poly.pdbx_seq_one_letter_code
_entity_poly.pdbx_strand_id
1 'polypeptide(L)'
;MQSWCQSSPRESEISGELGGSEPHSRCRSGRSLPDWQIDSVMADVLCIGATGMLAGCVRGLIARGDRVTALARSQSSLSALSESVPAADRDRLRTHPCDYRDLEALAHALRSIPVHPSAAICWVHTPAEPVLELVRALFPDIDLLRVVGSSTEVPRGDGARFDRIVRLGFVIEGDRSRWLSNEEISNGVVSALLSGQPSTTVGTVTPWDAHP
;
A
#
# COMPACT_ATOMS: atom_id res chain seq x y z
N MET A 1 62.39 -27.07 45.62
CA MET A 1 63.55 -26.44 44.94
C MET A 1 63.05 -25.91 43.61
N GLN A 2 63.06 -24.63 43.22
CA GLN A 2 63.27 -23.30 43.79
C GLN A 2 62.36 -22.41 42.89
N SER A 3 61.39 -21.63 43.39
CA SER A 3 61.45 -20.29 44.02
C SER A 3 61.64 -19.11 43.05
N TRP A 4 60.96 -18.00 43.40
CA TRP A 4 61.06 -16.58 42.94
C TRP A 4 60.13 -16.18 41.78
N CYS A 5 59.31 -15.12 41.82
CA CYS A 5 59.08 -14.02 42.78
C CYS A 5 57.70 -13.38 42.48
N GLN A 6 56.70 -13.40 43.37
CA GLN A 6 56.29 -12.33 44.30
C GLN A 6 56.23 -10.89 43.76
N SER A 7 55.04 -10.27 43.88
CA SER A 7 54.82 -8.96 44.50
C SER A 7 53.32 -8.76 44.84
N SER A 8 53.02 -8.58 46.13
CA SER A 8 51.86 -7.86 46.70
C SER A 8 52.43 -6.60 47.41
N PRO A 9 51.71 -5.71 48.14
CA PRO A 9 50.31 -5.73 48.61
C PRO A 9 49.63 -4.31 48.67
N ARG A 10 48.50 -4.25 49.43
CA ARG A 10 47.86 -3.07 50.09
C ARG A 10 46.86 -2.28 49.24
N GLU A 11 45.73 -1.76 49.73
CA GLU A 11 45.19 -1.45 51.06
C GLU A 11 43.64 -1.29 50.87
N SER A 12 42.78 -1.74 51.81
CA SER A 12 41.86 -0.92 52.64
C SER A 12 41.06 0.16 51.87
N GLU A 13 39.75 0.35 51.98
CA GLU A 13 38.89 0.40 53.16
C GLU A 13 37.42 0.48 52.69
N ILE A 14 36.51 -0.04 53.51
CA ILE A 14 35.06 0.10 53.39
C ILE A 14 34.63 1.23 54.32
N SER A 15 34.03 2.30 53.78
CA SER A 15 33.17 3.33 54.42
C SER A 15 33.03 4.47 53.38
N GLY A 16 31.93 5.14 53.10
CA GLY A 16 30.54 5.15 53.54
C GLY A 16 29.80 6.22 52.71
N GLU A 17 28.51 6.01 52.52
CA GLU A 17 27.44 7.00 52.33
C GLU A 17 27.44 8.09 51.22
N LEU A 18 26.36 7.99 50.42
CA LEU A 18 25.42 9.03 49.95
C LEU A 18 25.85 10.02 48.86
N GLY A 19 25.20 9.89 47.69
CA GLY A 19 24.99 11.03 46.79
C GLY A 19 24.45 10.69 45.40
N GLY A 20 23.14 10.92 45.19
CA GLY A 20 22.50 11.08 43.87
C GLY A 20 22.29 9.77 43.09
N SER A 21 21.19 9.50 42.40
CA SER A 21 20.06 10.31 41.99
C SER A 21 19.15 9.35 41.20
N GLU A 22 17.97 9.04 41.72
CA GLU A 22 16.90 8.37 40.97
C GLU A 22 16.21 9.37 40.03
N PRO A 23 15.84 8.96 38.82
CA PRO A 23 14.65 9.47 38.18
C PRO A 23 13.60 8.35 38.11
N HIS A 24 12.56 8.45 38.93
CA HIS A 24 11.31 9.13 38.56
C HIS A 24 10.43 8.33 37.58
N SER A 25 9.75 7.33 38.14
CA SER A 25 8.43 6.91 37.66
C SER A 25 7.38 7.94 38.10
N ARG A 26 7.07 8.90 37.20
CA ARG A 26 5.84 9.69 37.29
C ARG A 26 5.03 9.49 36.02
N CYS A 27 3.90 8.79 36.19
CA CYS A 27 2.74 8.97 35.34
C CYS A 27 2.42 10.47 35.24
N ARG A 28 2.48 11.04 34.02
CA ARG A 28 1.73 12.24 33.67
C ARG A 28 0.86 11.94 32.48
N SER A 29 -0.44 12.04 32.72
CA SER A 29 -1.46 12.30 31.74
C SER A 29 -1.08 13.48 30.84
N GLY A 30 -1.03 13.22 29.54
CA GLY A 30 -1.02 14.23 28.50
C GLY A 30 -1.56 13.58 27.24
N ARG A 31 -2.85 13.81 26.95
CA ARG A 31 -3.42 13.52 25.64
C ARG A 31 -2.66 14.38 24.63
N SER A 32 -1.71 13.78 23.93
CA SER A 32 -1.19 14.33 22.68
C SER A 32 -2.01 13.73 21.56
N LEU A 33 -2.72 14.58 20.83
CA LEU A 33 -3.36 14.20 19.57
C LEU A 33 -2.25 13.73 18.60
N PRO A 34 -2.48 12.71 17.76
CA PRO A 34 -1.47 12.27 16.81
C PRO A 34 -1.22 13.36 15.76
N ASP A 35 0.04 13.79 15.68
CA ASP A 35 0.59 14.62 14.61
C ASP A 35 0.41 13.88 13.27
N TRP A 36 -0.57 14.29 12.47
CA TRP A 36 -0.65 13.91 11.06
C TRP A 36 0.22 14.81 10.17
N GLN A 37 1.14 15.58 10.73
CA GLN A 37 2.27 16.13 9.99
C GLN A 37 3.37 15.07 9.86
N ILE A 38 3.07 14.02 9.10
CA ILE A 38 4.11 13.22 8.46
C ILE A 38 4.46 13.99 7.19
N ASP A 39 5.71 14.42 7.06
CA ASP A 39 6.30 14.84 5.80
C ASP A 39 5.84 13.87 4.70
N SER A 40 4.88 14.28 3.88
CA SER A 40 4.29 13.42 2.87
C SER A 40 5.33 13.22 1.79
N VAL A 41 6.14 12.16 1.95
CA VAL A 41 6.97 11.64 0.87
C VAL A 41 6.00 11.34 -0.27
N MET A 42 6.13 12.10 -1.37
CA MET A 42 5.41 11.82 -2.60
C MET A 42 5.72 10.38 -3.01
N ALA A 43 4.69 9.56 -3.17
CA ALA A 43 4.88 8.18 -3.62
C ALA A 43 4.77 8.12 -5.15
N ASP A 44 5.60 7.29 -5.78
CA ASP A 44 5.35 6.82 -7.15
C ASP A 44 4.50 5.55 -7.08
N VAL A 45 3.29 5.62 -7.64
CA VAL A 45 2.29 4.54 -7.62
C VAL A 45 2.03 4.01 -9.02
N LEU A 46 2.17 2.71 -9.20
CA LEU A 46 1.82 2.00 -10.43
C LEU A 46 0.34 1.59 -10.39
N CYS A 47 -0.41 1.87 -11.44
CA CYS A 47 -1.83 1.58 -11.52
C CYS A 47 -2.13 0.76 -12.77
N ILE A 48 -2.41 -0.55 -12.63
CA ILE A 48 -2.74 -1.43 -13.76
C ILE A 48 -4.25 -1.67 -13.79
N GLY A 49 -4.89 -1.30 -14.89
CA GLY A 49 -6.34 -1.42 -15.06
C GLY A 49 -7.15 -0.40 -14.25
N ALA A 50 -6.50 0.60 -13.65
CA ALA A 50 -7.15 1.63 -12.83
C ALA A 50 -7.77 2.78 -13.65
N THR A 51 -8.43 2.46 -14.76
CA THR A 51 -9.31 3.39 -15.49
C THR A 51 -10.78 3.09 -15.15
N GLY A 52 -11.73 3.79 -15.78
CA GLY A 52 -13.16 3.52 -15.55
C GLY A 52 -13.56 3.69 -14.07
N MET A 53 -14.04 2.63 -13.43
CA MET A 53 -14.53 2.69 -12.03
C MET A 53 -13.43 3.02 -11.02
N LEU A 54 -12.14 2.77 -11.34
CA LEU A 54 -11.00 3.14 -10.51
C LEU A 54 -10.35 4.48 -10.88
N ALA A 55 -10.88 5.21 -11.87
CA ALA A 55 -10.32 6.52 -12.23
C ALA A 55 -10.35 7.51 -11.06
N GLY A 56 -11.33 7.39 -10.14
CA GLY A 56 -11.38 8.20 -8.93
C GLY A 56 -10.21 7.94 -7.98
N CYS A 57 -9.73 6.69 -7.90
CA CYS A 57 -8.57 6.32 -7.10
C CYS A 57 -7.30 7.02 -7.62
N VAL A 58 -7.08 7.01 -8.94
CA VAL A 58 -5.95 7.73 -9.56
C VAL A 58 -6.02 9.23 -9.26
N ARG A 59 -7.20 9.85 -9.41
CA ARG A 59 -7.37 11.27 -9.07
C ARG A 59 -7.11 11.55 -7.60
N GLY A 60 -7.57 10.70 -6.70
CA GLY A 60 -7.36 10.82 -5.26
C GLY A 60 -5.88 10.79 -4.87
N LEU A 61 -5.10 9.88 -5.48
CA LEU A 61 -3.64 9.80 -5.28
C LEU A 61 -2.93 11.07 -5.78
N ILE A 62 -3.27 11.52 -6.99
CA ILE A 62 -2.70 12.75 -7.56
C ILE A 62 -3.01 13.99 -6.70
N ALA A 63 -4.25 14.10 -6.23
CA ALA A 63 -4.69 15.20 -5.36
C ALA A 63 -3.97 15.20 -3.99
N ARG A 64 -3.53 14.02 -3.52
CA ARG A 64 -2.70 13.87 -2.32
C ARG A 64 -1.24 14.29 -2.54
N GLY A 65 -0.81 14.43 -3.80
CA GLY A 65 0.58 14.75 -4.15
C GLY A 65 1.37 13.60 -4.76
N ASP A 66 0.78 12.41 -4.92
CA ASP A 66 1.47 11.26 -5.50
C ASP A 66 1.66 11.39 -7.01
N ARG A 67 2.67 10.69 -7.51
CA ARG A 67 2.87 10.48 -8.94
C ARG A 67 2.30 9.13 -9.32
N VAL A 68 1.48 9.10 -10.36
CA VAL A 68 0.80 7.90 -10.80
C VAL A 68 1.24 7.53 -12.22
N THR A 69 1.67 6.29 -12.39
CA THR A 69 1.83 5.67 -13.71
C THR A 69 0.65 4.74 -13.96
N ALA A 70 -0.26 5.10 -14.87
CA ALA A 70 -1.45 4.32 -15.22
C ALA A 70 -1.25 3.51 -16.51
N LEU A 71 -1.43 2.19 -16.43
CA LEU A 71 -1.42 1.24 -17.53
C LEU A 71 -2.84 0.74 -17.80
N ALA A 72 -3.30 0.89 -19.05
CA ALA A 72 -4.58 0.32 -19.48
C ALA A 72 -4.56 -0.04 -20.96
N ARG A 73 -5.46 -0.93 -21.36
CA ARG A 73 -5.51 -1.47 -22.73
C ARG A 73 -5.93 -0.42 -23.76
N SER A 74 -6.84 0.47 -23.39
CA SER A 74 -7.45 1.43 -24.32
C SER A 74 -6.86 2.83 -24.15
N GLN A 75 -6.34 3.38 -25.25
CA GLN A 75 -5.91 4.77 -25.32
C GLN A 75 -7.06 5.73 -24.97
N SER A 76 -8.30 5.46 -25.38
CA SER A 76 -9.43 6.34 -25.07
C SER A 76 -9.71 6.41 -23.57
N SER A 77 -9.55 5.30 -22.84
CA SER A 77 -9.74 5.27 -21.39
C SER A 77 -8.64 6.04 -20.65
N LEU A 78 -7.42 6.02 -21.17
CA LEU A 78 -6.29 6.79 -20.63
C LEU A 78 -6.44 8.28 -20.93
N SER A 79 -6.89 8.65 -22.14
CA SER A 79 -7.18 10.04 -22.48
C SER A 79 -8.27 10.63 -21.59
N ALA A 80 -9.38 9.89 -21.38
CA ALA A 80 -10.45 10.31 -20.47
C ALA A 80 -9.96 10.48 -19.02
N LEU A 81 -9.07 9.58 -18.56
CA LEU A 81 -8.43 9.73 -17.25
C LEU A 81 -7.60 11.01 -17.17
N SER A 82 -6.73 11.26 -18.15
CA SER A 82 -5.89 12.47 -18.22
C SER A 82 -6.70 13.76 -18.30
N GLU A 83 -7.83 13.75 -19.01
CA GLU A 83 -8.75 14.88 -19.09
C GLU A 83 -9.46 15.15 -17.76
N SER A 84 -9.71 14.10 -16.96
CA SER A 84 -10.33 14.23 -15.65
C SER A 84 -9.39 14.74 -14.54
N VAL A 85 -8.08 14.79 -14.80
CA VAL A 85 -7.08 15.34 -13.87
C VAL A 85 -6.94 16.85 -14.09
N PRO A 86 -6.97 17.67 -13.01
CA PRO A 86 -6.75 19.12 -13.11
C PRO A 86 -5.45 19.45 -13.86
N ALA A 87 -5.47 20.47 -14.71
CA ALA A 87 -4.31 20.83 -15.53
C ALA A 87 -3.04 21.10 -14.71
N ALA A 88 -3.20 21.63 -13.49
CA ALA A 88 -2.11 21.92 -12.56
C ALA A 88 -1.41 20.67 -12.00
N ASP A 89 -2.06 19.50 -12.04
CA ASP A 89 -1.53 18.24 -11.50
C ASP A 89 -1.22 17.20 -12.60
N ARG A 90 -1.34 17.56 -13.89
CA ARG A 90 -1.16 16.61 -15.00
C ARG A 90 0.25 16.05 -15.12
N ASP A 91 1.26 16.78 -14.66
CA ASP A 91 2.66 16.35 -14.61
C ASP A 91 2.88 15.15 -13.66
N ARG A 92 1.96 14.93 -12.71
CA ARG A 92 1.95 13.78 -11.81
C ARG A 92 1.35 12.53 -12.44
N LEU A 93 0.67 12.63 -13.57
CA LEU A 93 0.09 11.48 -14.27
C LEU A 93 0.91 11.11 -15.50
N ARG A 94 1.40 9.87 -15.54
CA ARG A 94 1.92 9.24 -16.76
C ARG A 94 0.98 8.13 -17.18
N THR A 95 0.55 8.14 -18.44
CA THR A 95 -0.31 7.08 -18.99
C THR A 95 0.44 6.24 -20.01
N HIS A 96 0.21 4.93 -19.99
CA HIS A 96 0.80 3.98 -20.93
C HIS A 96 -0.27 3.04 -21.50
N PRO A 97 -0.57 3.12 -22.80
CA PRO A 97 -1.40 2.13 -23.45
C PRO A 97 -0.64 0.79 -23.49
N CYS A 98 -1.18 -0.23 -22.84
CA CYS A 98 -0.58 -1.55 -22.77
C CYS A 98 -1.66 -2.61 -22.57
N ASP A 99 -1.69 -3.61 -23.45
CA ASP A 99 -2.45 -4.83 -23.17
C ASP A 99 -1.66 -5.69 -22.19
N TYR A 100 -1.98 -5.59 -20.90
CA TYR A 100 -1.31 -6.34 -19.84
C TYR A 100 -1.43 -7.88 -19.98
N ARG A 101 -2.24 -8.39 -20.92
CA ARG A 101 -2.28 -9.82 -21.26
C ARG A 101 -1.10 -10.24 -22.15
N ASP A 102 -0.49 -9.30 -22.84
CA ASP A 102 0.80 -9.47 -23.51
C ASP A 102 1.91 -9.18 -22.50
N LEU A 103 2.46 -10.25 -21.90
CA LEU A 103 3.46 -10.14 -20.84
C LEU A 103 4.77 -9.54 -21.33
N GLU A 104 5.11 -9.68 -22.61
CA GLU A 104 6.32 -9.08 -23.16
C GLU A 104 6.15 -7.57 -23.30
N ALA A 105 5.02 -7.13 -23.87
CA ALA A 105 4.67 -5.72 -23.96
C ALA A 105 4.55 -5.09 -22.56
N LEU A 106 3.94 -5.79 -21.61
CA LEU A 106 3.86 -5.35 -20.22
C LEU A 106 5.25 -5.24 -19.58
N ALA A 107 6.13 -6.23 -19.75
CA ALA A 107 7.48 -6.18 -19.20
C ALA A 107 8.27 -4.99 -19.77
N HIS A 108 8.11 -4.71 -21.07
CA HIS A 108 8.72 -3.54 -21.70
C HIS A 108 8.17 -2.24 -21.11
N ALA A 109 6.85 -2.13 -20.97
CA ALA A 109 6.21 -0.95 -20.39
C ALA A 109 6.66 -0.70 -18.94
N LEU A 110 6.71 -1.75 -18.11
CA LEU A 110 7.16 -1.67 -16.72
C LEU A 110 8.64 -1.28 -16.59
N ARG A 111 9.52 -1.81 -17.45
CA ARG A 111 10.95 -1.41 -17.48
C ARG A 111 11.16 0.02 -17.97
N SER A 112 10.21 0.60 -18.71
CA SER A 112 10.26 1.98 -19.19
C SER A 112 9.82 3.02 -18.13
N ILE A 113 9.44 2.58 -16.93
CA ILE A 113 9.08 3.46 -15.83
C ILE A 113 10.36 4.09 -15.25
N PRO A 114 10.50 5.43 -15.25
CA PRO A 114 11.76 6.09 -14.89
C PRO A 114 12.06 6.01 -13.39
N VAL A 115 11.04 5.82 -12.57
CA VAL A 115 11.16 5.76 -11.10
C VAL A 115 10.56 4.46 -10.63
N HIS A 116 11.26 3.76 -9.74
CA HIS A 116 10.75 2.53 -9.14
C HIS A 116 9.50 2.85 -8.30
N PRO A 117 8.33 2.29 -8.65
CA PRO A 117 7.12 2.52 -7.88
C PRO A 117 7.26 1.90 -6.49
N SER A 118 6.83 2.65 -5.49
CA SER A 118 6.78 2.20 -4.10
C SER A 118 5.54 1.33 -3.81
N ALA A 119 4.48 1.53 -4.59
CA ALA A 119 3.23 0.78 -4.49
C ALA A 119 2.64 0.49 -5.87
N ALA A 120 1.83 -0.56 -5.96
CA ALA A 120 1.03 -0.89 -7.13
C ALA A 120 -0.43 -1.18 -6.77
N ILE A 121 -1.37 -0.62 -7.52
CA ILE A 121 -2.78 -0.99 -7.50
C ILE A 121 -3.07 -1.76 -8.79
N CYS A 122 -3.42 -3.03 -8.66
CA CYS A 122 -3.68 -3.91 -9.80
C CYS A 122 -5.14 -4.36 -9.81
N TRP A 123 -5.92 -3.86 -10.76
CA TRP A 123 -7.24 -4.39 -11.08
C TRP A 123 -7.20 -5.06 -12.45
N VAL A 124 -6.79 -6.31 -12.43
CA VAL A 124 -6.55 -7.12 -13.63
C VAL A 124 -7.63 -8.19 -13.69
N HIS A 125 -8.36 -8.22 -14.80
CA HIS A 125 -9.29 -9.31 -15.07
C HIS A 125 -8.52 -10.56 -15.56
N THR A 126 -9.06 -11.73 -15.26
CA THR A 126 -8.42 -13.04 -15.47
C THR A 126 -7.80 -13.23 -16.87
N PRO A 127 -6.60 -13.82 -16.97
CA PRO A 127 -5.73 -14.26 -15.87
C PRO A 127 -4.97 -13.10 -15.23
N ALA A 128 -5.01 -13.00 -13.90
CA ALA A 128 -4.35 -11.92 -13.17
C ALA A 128 -2.95 -12.32 -12.71
N GLU A 129 -2.76 -13.60 -12.39
CA GLU A 129 -1.56 -14.14 -11.75
C GLU A 129 -0.28 -13.85 -12.56
N PRO A 130 -0.22 -14.09 -13.89
CA PRO A 130 1.01 -13.80 -14.64
C PRO A 130 1.38 -12.30 -14.64
N VAL A 131 0.39 -11.41 -14.57
CA VAL A 131 0.60 -9.96 -14.48
C VAL A 131 1.18 -9.59 -13.11
N LEU A 132 0.61 -10.13 -12.04
CA LEU A 132 1.07 -9.86 -10.68
C LEU A 132 2.47 -10.44 -10.42
N GLU A 133 2.73 -11.66 -10.90
CA GLU A 133 4.05 -12.29 -10.84
C GLU A 133 5.11 -11.47 -11.55
N LEU A 134 4.80 -10.94 -12.74
CA LEU A 134 5.72 -10.08 -13.49
C LEU A 134 5.99 -8.76 -12.75
N VAL A 135 4.96 -8.12 -12.19
CA VAL A 135 5.13 -6.90 -11.36
C VAL A 135 6.03 -7.20 -10.17
N ARG A 136 5.80 -8.31 -9.46
CA ARG A 136 6.63 -8.72 -8.31
C ARG A 136 8.07 -9.06 -8.71
N ALA A 137 8.26 -9.70 -9.85
CA ALA A 137 9.60 -10.04 -10.34
C ALA A 137 10.42 -8.80 -10.69
N LEU A 138 9.79 -7.77 -11.26
CA LEU A 138 10.45 -6.50 -11.60
C LEU A 138 10.57 -5.54 -10.40
N PHE A 139 9.64 -5.62 -9.44
CA PHE A 139 9.62 -4.78 -8.25
C PHE A 139 9.42 -5.64 -6.98
N PRO A 140 10.47 -6.32 -6.48
CA PRO A 140 10.34 -7.29 -5.38
C PRO A 140 9.83 -6.71 -4.06
N ASP A 141 10.14 -5.44 -3.79
CA ASP A 141 9.80 -4.73 -2.54
C ASP A 141 8.55 -3.85 -2.67
N ILE A 142 7.83 -3.91 -3.79
CA ILE A 142 6.64 -3.07 -4.01
C ILE A 142 5.50 -3.42 -3.05
N ASP A 143 4.80 -2.42 -2.52
CA ASP A 143 3.53 -2.63 -1.85
C ASP A 143 2.44 -2.92 -2.89
N LEU A 144 2.16 -4.21 -3.15
CA LEU A 144 1.23 -4.64 -4.18
C LEU A 144 -0.17 -4.82 -3.59
N LEU A 145 -1.12 -4.05 -4.10
CA LEU A 145 -2.55 -4.10 -3.76
C LEU A 145 -3.35 -4.66 -4.95
N ARG A 146 -3.83 -5.89 -4.81
CA ARG A 146 -4.70 -6.56 -5.77
C ARG A 146 -6.16 -6.22 -5.49
N VAL A 147 -6.85 -5.64 -6.47
CA VAL A 147 -8.30 -5.38 -6.42
C VAL A 147 -9.04 -6.55 -7.05
N VAL A 148 -10.00 -7.13 -6.33
CA VAL A 148 -10.78 -8.30 -6.76
C VAL A 148 -12.28 -8.10 -6.56
N GLY A 149 -13.08 -8.81 -7.36
CA GLY A 149 -14.54 -8.82 -7.20
C GLY A 149 -15.00 -9.65 -5.99
N SER A 150 -16.27 -9.53 -5.65
CA SER A 150 -16.90 -10.19 -4.50
C SER A 150 -16.71 -11.71 -4.52
N SER A 151 -16.88 -12.32 -5.70
CA SER A 151 -16.82 -13.77 -5.93
C SER A 151 -15.42 -14.33 -6.23
N THR A 152 -14.39 -13.49 -6.33
CA THR A 152 -13.05 -13.98 -6.72
C THR A 152 -12.42 -14.75 -5.57
N GLU A 153 -12.26 -16.07 -5.70
CA GLU A 153 -11.42 -16.82 -4.78
C GLU A 153 -9.98 -16.33 -4.90
N VAL A 154 -9.41 -15.88 -3.79
CA VAL A 154 -7.99 -15.51 -3.73
C VAL A 154 -7.30 -16.59 -2.91
N PRO A 155 -6.35 -17.34 -3.49
CA PRO A 155 -5.59 -18.33 -2.75
C PRO A 155 -4.98 -17.70 -1.51
N ARG A 156 -5.24 -18.28 -0.33
CA ARG A 156 -4.56 -17.88 0.90
C ARG A 156 -3.15 -18.47 0.84
N GLY A 157 -2.21 -17.72 0.29
CA GLY A 157 -0.82 -18.16 0.16
C GLY A 157 -0.10 -18.12 1.51
N ASP A 158 0.53 -19.23 1.86
CA ASP A 158 1.42 -19.48 2.97
C ASP A 158 2.86 -19.10 2.61
N GLY A 159 3.29 -17.88 2.97
CA GLY A 159 4.72 -17.63 3.25
C GLY A 159 5.58 -16.84 2.25
N ALA A 160 5.06 -16.20 1.21
CA ALA A 160 5.85 -15.28 0.39
C ALA A 160 5.11 -13.95 0.16
N ARG A 161 5.58 -12.90 0.86
CA ARG A 161 5.23 -11.46 0.72
C ARG A 161 3.82 -11.22 0.15
N PHE A 162 2.83 -11.31 1.03
CA PHE A 162 1.42 -11.21 0.71
C PHE A 162 1.10 -9.97 -0.11
N ASP A 163 0.63 -10.19 -1.35
CA ASP A 163 -0.14 -9.17 -2.06
C ASP A 163 -1.33 -8.79 -1.17
N ARG A 164 -1.46 -7.51 -0.90
CA ARG A 164 -2.58 -6.98 -0.14
C ARG A 164 -3.82 -7.07 -1.01
N ILE A 165 -4.96 -7.41 -0.42
CA ILE A 165 -6.18 -7.66 -1.20
C ILE A 165 -7.25 -6.64 -0.84
N VAL A 166 -7.81 -5.98 -1.85
CA VAL A 166 -9.07 -5.26 -1.73
C VAL A 166 -10.17 -6.04 -2.41
N ARG A 167 -11.17 -6.47 -1.64
CA ARG A 167 -12.36 -7.14 -2.15
C ARG A 167 -13.49 -6.14 -2.29
N LEU A 168 -14.03 -6.03 -3.50
CA LEU A 168 -15.20 -5.19 -3.78
C LEU A 168 -16.46 -5.99 -3.51
N GLY A 169 -17.28 -5.51 -2.57
CA GLY A 169 -18.57 -6.09 -2.21
C GLY A 169 -19.75 -5.29 -2.77
N PHE A 170 -20.80 -5.21 -1.97
CA PHE A 170 -22.03 -4.46 -2.22
C PHE A 170 -22.45 -3.71 -0.95
N VAL A 171 -23.47 -2.87 -1.05
CA VAL A 171 -24.03 -2.14 0.10
C VAL A 171 -25.43 -2.69 0.38
N ILE A 172 -25.76 -2.85 1.67
CA ILE A 172 -27.13 -3.18 2.13
C ILE A 172 -27.75 -1.90 2.69
N GLU A 173 -28.87 -1.49 2.13
CA GLU A 173 -29.64 -0.32 2.53
C GLU A 173 -31.05 -0.76 2.93
N GLY A 174 -31.27 -0.94 4.24
CA GLY A 174 -32.52 -1.48 4.76
C GLY A 174 -32.72 -2.93 4.32
N ASP A 175 -33.78 -3.17 3.54
CA ASP A 175 -34.19 -4.47 3.02
C ASP A 175 -33.69 -4.76 1.60
N ARG A 176 -32.93 -3.83 1.00
CA ARG A 176 -32.40 -3.96 -0.36
C ARG A 176 -30.89 -3.86 -0.39
N SER A 177 -30.31 -4.33 -1.47
CA SER A 177 -28.88 -4.19 -1.76
C SER A 177 -28.64 -3.47 -3.06
N ARG A 178 -27.46 -2.89 -3.20
CA ARG A 178 -26.98 -2.27 -4.43
C ARG A 178 -25.48 -2.48 -4.60
N TRP A 179 -25.04 -2.40 -5.85
CA TRP A 179 -23.62 -2.32 -6.17
C TRP A 179 -22.97 -1.08 -5.55
N LEU A 180 -21.66 -1.19 -5.29
CA LEU A 180 -20.84 -0.04 -4.91
C LEU A 180 -20.83 0.98 -6.05
N SER A 181 -20.85 2.26 -5.68
CA SER A 181 -20.57 3.34 -6.62
C SER A 181 -19.09 3.38 -6.97
N ASN A 182 -18.76 4.02 -8.11
CA ASN A 182 -17.35 4.24 -8.50
C ASN A 182 -16.58 5.04 -7.43
N GLU A 183 -17.26 5.93 -6.72
CA GLU A 183 -16.69 6.71 -5.63
C GLU A 183 -16.40 5.82 -4.41
N GLU A 184 -17.34 4.97 -4.02
CA GLU A 184 -17.15 4.00 -2.92
C GLU A 184 -15.98 3.04 -3.23
N ILE A 185 -15.91 2.52 -4.47
CA ILE A 185 -14.80 1.69 -4.94
C ILE A 185 -13.47 2.45 -4.86
N SER A 186 -13.43 3.65 -5.44
CA SER A 186 -12.20 4.46 -5.51
C SER A 186 -11.69 4.84 -4.13
N ASN A 187 -12.57 5.34 -3.25
CA ASN A 187 -12.22 5.76 -1.90
C ASN A 187 -11.81 4.55 -1.03
N GLY A 188 -12.52 3.44 -1.18
CA GLY A 188 -12.20 2.20 -0.47
C GLY A 188 -10.82 1.64 -0.85
N VAL A 189 -10.45 1.70 -2.14
CA VAL A 189 -9.15 1.23 -2.62
C VAL A 189 -8.01 2.15 -2.18
N VAL A 190 -8.19 3.48 -2.23
CA VAL A 190 -7.20 4.43 -1.69
C VAL A 190 -7.02 4.22 -0.19
N SER A 191 -8.12 4.12 0.55
CA SER A 191 -8.08 3.89 2.01
C SER A 191 -7.41 2.57 2.35
N ALA A 192 -7.68 1.52 1.58
CA ALA A 192 -6.98 0.26 1.70
C ALA A 192 -5.48 0.48 1.53
N LEU A 193 -5.01 1.04 0.41
CA LEU A 193 -3.58 1.31 0.17
C LEU A 193 -2.93 2.02 1.38
N LEU A 194 -3.51 3.13 1.83
CA LEU A 194 -2.96 3.95 2.91
C LEU A 194 -2.96 3.25 4.29
N SER A 195 -3.91 2.35 4.54
CA SER A 195 -4.05 1.68 5.84
C SER A 195 -3.00 0.61 6.14
N GLY A 196 -2.26 0.15 5.13
CA GLY A 196 -1.30 -0.97 5.28
C GLY A 196 -1.94 -2.34 5.57
N GLN A 197 -3.27 -2.45 5.67
CA GLN A 197 -3.92 -3.71 6.02
C GLN A 197 -3.73 -4.78 4.93
N PRO A 198 -3.44 -6.05 5.31
CA PRO A 198 -3.21 -7.13 4.35
C PRO A 198 -4.47 -7.51 3.55
N SER A 199 -5.64 -7.29 4.13
CA SER A 199 -6.91 -7.51 3.45
C SER A 199 -7.94 -6.47 3.86
N THR A 200 -8.70 -5.96 2.90
CA THR A 200 -9.76 -4.99 3.12
C THR A 200 -10.96 -5.36 2.25
N THR A 201 -12.17 -5.21 2.79
CA THR A 201 -13.41 -5.32 2.02
C THR A 201 -14.03 -3.93 1.91
N VAL A 202 -14.40 -3.53 0.69
CA VAL A 202 -15.18 -2.31 0.43
C VAL A 202 -16.64 -2.73 0.35
N GLY A 203 -17.50 -2.15 1.18
CA GLY A 203 -18.87 -2.62 1.36
C GLY A 203 -18.94 -3.91 2.19
N THR A 204 -19.86 -4.81 1.85
CA THR A 204 -20.00 -6.14 2.43
C THR A 204 -20.02 -7.22 1.36
N VAL A 205 -19.58 -8.43 1.72
CA VAL A 205 -19.74 -9.64 0.90
C VAL A 205 -20.72 -10.64 1.53
N THR A 206 -21.29 -10.30 2.68
CA THR A 206 -22.24 -11.14 3.43
C THR A 206 -23.43 -10.35 3.96
N PRO A 207 -24.63 -10.97 4.06
CA PRO A 207 -24.96 -12.33 3.59
C PRO A 207 -24.97 -12.43 2.06
N TRP A 208 -24.51 -13.57 1.50
CA TRP A 208 -24.45 -13.76 0.04
C TRP A 208 -25.83 -13.69 -0.63
N ASP A 209 -26.89 -14.08 0.08
CA ASP A 209 -28.27 -14.00 -0.41
C ASP A 209 -28.75 -12.56 -0.65
N ALA A 210 -28.07 -11.57 -0.06
CA ALA A 210 -28.32 -10.15 -0.31
C ALA A 210 -27.42 -9.58 -1.43
N HIS A 211 -26.62 -10.39 -2.11
CA HIS A 211 -25.83 -9.93 -3.25
C HIS A 211 -26.77 -9.55 -4.42
N PRO A 212 -26.63 -8.35 -5.02
CA PRO A 212 -27.49 -7.90 -6.12
C PRO A 212 -27.41 -8.76 -7.40
#